data_AF-A0AA36E691-F1
#
_entry.id   AF-A0AA36E691-F1
#
_cell.length_a   1.000
_cell.length_b   1.000
_cell.length_c   1.000
_cell.angle_alpha   90.00
_cell.angle_beta   90.00
_cell.angle_gamma   90.00
#
_symmetry.space_group_name_H-M   'P 1'
#
loop_
_entity.id
_entity.type
_entity.pdbx_description
1 polymer ?
#
loop_
_entity_poly.entity_id
_entity_poly.type
_entity_poly.pdbx_seq_one_letter_code
_entity_poly.pdbx_strand_id
1 'polypeptide(L)'
;MRKTWRTNEYKEHLWNCATATTVPEFNHRMQQFSSYDVEAYNWLKQIPPQHWARSHFTGRAVSDMLLNNLCEVFNSKLIERRDKPLITCLEYIKEYMMKRICNVIKVQKKCVGPLTPSTIKIMEKNVNWASQYTVRWNGSDKYQVQGPWQDQHVVDMVERVCSCRKWELTGLPCKHVIAVLNDKADNVEEVGELHTYATGCTG
;
A
#
# COMPACT_ATOMS: atom_id res chain seq x y z
N MET A 1 -5.43 5.73 -18.72
CA MET A 1 -5.93 7.10 -18.97
C MET A 1 -6.32 7.20 -20.45
N ARG A 2 -7.40 7.93 -20.81
CA ARG A 2 -7.85 8.06 -22.21
C ARG A 2 -6.77 8.73 -23.07
N LYS A 3 -6.81 8.54 -24.39
CA LYS A 3 -5.84 9.14 -25.32
C LYS A 3 -5.75 10.67 -25.20
N THR A 4 -6.84 11.32 -24.75
CA THR A 4 -6.98 12.76 -24.56
C THR A 4 -6.17 13.33 -23.39
N TRP A 5 -5.97 12.58 -22.30
CA TRP A 5 -5.23 13.03 -21.12
C TRP A 5 -3.98 12.16 -20.95
N ARG A 6 -2.82 12.68 -21.37
CA ARG A 6 -1.55 11.92 -21.39
C ARG A 6 -0.38 12.60 -20.70
N THR A 7 -0.51 13.89 -20.36
CA THR A 7 0.58 14.64 -19.73
C THR A 7 0.88 14.09 -18.34
N ASN A 8 2.07 14.41 -17.83
CA ASN A 8 2.51 13.86 -16.54
C ASN A 8 1.69 14.42 -15.37
N GLU A 9 1.19 15.65 -15.51
CA GLU A 9 0.35 16.34 -14.54
C GLU A 9 -0.97 15.58 -14.32
N TYR A 10 -1.65 15.14 -15.39
CA TYR A 10 -2.84 14.30 -15.25
C TYR A 10 -2.54 12.99 -14.53
N LYS A 11 -1.41 12.34 -14.87
CA LYS A 11 -1.00 11.09 -14.22
C LYS A 11 -0.72 11.32 -12.74
N GLU A 12 -0.09 12.42 -12.38
CA GLU A 12 0.20 12.78 -11.00
C GLU A 12 -1.08 13.05 -10.21
N HIS A 13 -2.01 13.84 -10.74
CA HIS A 13 -3.31 14.07 -10.11
C HIS A 13 -4.08 12.76 -9.90
N LEU A 14 -4.15 11.90 -10.92
CA LEU A 14 -4.78 10.59 -10.81
C LEU A 14 -4.08 9.73 -9.75
N TRP A 15 -2.75 9.72 -9.75
CA TRP A 15 -1.96 8.93 -8.80
C TRP A 15 -2.15 9.41 -7.37
N ASN A 16 -2.20 10.72 -7.14
CA ASN A 16 -2.49 11.32 -5.84
C ASN A 16 -3.90 10.93 -5.34
N CYS A 17 -4.90 10.91 -6.22
CA CYS A 17 -6.23 10.40 -5.89
C CYS A 17 -6.17 8.90 -5.56
N ALA A 18 -5.54 8.10 -6.43
CA ALA A 18 -5.51 6.64 -6.30
C ALA A 18 -4.78 6.17 -5.04
N THR A 19 -3.69 6.85 -4.67
CA THR A 19 -2.83 6.47 -3.55
C THR A 19 -3.32 6.98 -2.19
N ALA A 20 -4.23 7.96 -2.18
CA ALA A 20 -4.85 8.47 -0.96
C ALA A 20 -5.42 7.31 -0.13
N THR A 21 -5.15 7.34 1.16
CA THR A 21 -5.43 6.21 2.07
C THR A 21 -6.72 6.37 2.84
N THR A 22 -7.17 7.62 3.00
CA THR A 22 -8.41 7.98 3.69
C THR A 22 -9.40 8.61 2.71
N VAL A 23 -10.70 8.46 2.97
CA VAL A 23 -11.76 9.07 2.15
C VAL A 23 -11.68 10.61 2.17
N PRO A 24 -11.42 11.29 3.30
CA PRO A 24 -11.22 12.74 3.31
C PRO A 24 -10.05 13.19 2.43
N GLU A 25 -8.89 12.52 2.52
CA GLU A 25 -7.74 12.81 1.66
C GLU A 25 -8.09 12.61 0.18
N PHE A 26 -8.74 11.49 -0.15
CA PHE A 26 -9.20 11.22 -1.51
C PHE A 26 -10.12 12.32 -2.06
N ASN A 27 -11.12 12.75 -1.27
CA ASN A 27 -12.04 13.81 -1.67
C ASN A 27 -11.31 15.13 -1.90
N HIS A 28 -10.33 15.46 -1.03
CA HIS A 28 -9.50 16.64 -1.22
C HIS A 28 -8.68 16.57 -2.51
N ARG A 29 -8.04 15.43 -2.81
CA ARG A 29 -7.30 15.23 -4.07
C ARG A 29 -8.21 15.28 -5.30
N MET A 30 -9.41 14.74 -5.21
CA MET A 30 -10.42 14.80 -6.28
C MET A 30 -10.88 16.25 -6.54
N GLN A 31 -11.01 17.08 -5.50
CA GLN A 31 -11.31 18.51 -5.65
C GLN A 31 -10.15 19.29 -6.29
N GLN A 32 -8.91 18.98 -5.91
CA GLN A 32 -7.72 19.54 -6.57
C GLN A 32 -7.71 19.18 -8.06
N PHE A 33 -8.05 17.94 -8.40
CA PHE A 33 -8.12 17.51 -9.80
C PHE A 33 -9.27 18.20 -10.57
N SER A 34 -10.43 18.39 -9.93
CA SER A 34 -11.53 19.18 -10.51
C SER A 34 -11.16 20.63 -10.78
N SER A 35 -10.31 21.23 -9.94
CA SER A 35 -9.85 22.60 -10.13
C SER A 35 -8.85 22.72 -11.29
N TYR A 36 -8.13 21.63 -11.59
CA TYR A 36 -7.20 21.55 -12.70
C TYR A 36 -7.91 21.31 -14.05
N ASP A 37 -8.80 20.32 -14.11
CA ASP A 37 -9.62 20.02 -15.30
C ASP A 37 -10.96 19.37 -14.88
N VAL A 38 -12.05 20.09 -15.11
CA VAL A 38 -13.41 19.67 -14.78
C VAL A 38 -13.88 18.50 -15.66
N GLU A 39 -13.49 18.45 -16.94
CA GLU A 39 -13.86 17.35 -17.84
C GLU A 39 -13.16 16.04 -17.44
N ALA A 40 -11.86 16.11 -17.14
CA ALA A 40 -11.10 14.96 -16.67
C ALA A 40 -11.62 14.44 -15.33
N TYR A 41 -11.98 15.36 -14.41
CA TYR A 41 -12.64 15.02 -13.15
C TYR A 41 -13.99 14.33 -13.38
N ASN A 42 -14.86 14.89 -14.22
CA ASN A 42 -16.18 14.33 -14.49
C ASN A 42 -16.10 12.93 -15.10
N TRP A 43 -15.11 12.69 -15.96
CA TRP A 43 -14.83 11.35 -16.45
C TRP A 43 -14.37 10.40 -15.33
N LEU A 44 -13.43 10.83 -14.49
CA LEU A 44 -12.90 9.99 -13.42
C LEU A 44 -13.97 9.64 -12.38
N LYS A 45 -14.86 10.58 -12.08
CA LYS A 45 -15.99 10.42 -11.16
C LYS A 45 -16.97 9.31 -11.59
N GLN A 46 -17.05 9.00 -12.88
CA GLN A 46 -17.91 7.91 -13.39
C GLN A 46 -17.36 6.52 -13.03
N ILE A 47 -16.08 6.41 -12.68
CA ILE A 47 -15.43 5.15 -12.35
C ILE A 47 -15.54 4.92 -10.83
N PRO A 48 -16.22 3.85 -10.38
CA PRO A 48 -16.40 3.60 -8.96
C PRO A 48 -15.04 3.50 -8.22
N PRO A 49 -14.81 4.30 -7.17
CA PRO A 49 -13.50 4.39 -6.52
C PRO A 49 -13.06 3.09 -5.84
N GLN A 50 -13.99 2.18 -5.52
CA GLN A 50 -13.67 0.87 -4.92
C GLN A 50 -12.80 0.00 -5.84
N HIS A 51 -12.72 0.31 -7.13
CA HIS A 51 -11.93 -0.46 -8.09
C HIS A 51 -10.50 0.06 -8.30
N TRP A 52 -10.19 1.29 -7.90
CA TRP A 52 -8.92 1.92 -8.27
C TRP A 52 -8.30 2.85 -7.21
N ALA A 53 -9.05 3.25 -6.19
CA ALA A 53 -8.56 4.15 -5.14
C ALA A 53 -8.39 3.39 -3.82
N ARG A 54 -7.18 3.48 -3.27
CA ARG A 54 -6.78 2.77 -2.04
C ARG A 54 -7.65 3.15 -0.84
N SER A 55 -8.11 4.39 -0.76
CA SER A 55 -9.03 4.89 0.27
C SER A 55 -10.35 4.12 0.34
N HIS A 56 -10.75 3.44 -0.73
CA HIS A 56 -12.00 2.67 -0.80
C HIS A 56 -11.77 1.16 -0.77
N PHE A 57 -10.52 0.72 -0.65
CA PHE A 57 -10.21 -0.69 -0.46
C PHE A 57 -10.46 -1.13 0.97
N THR A 58 -10.87 -2.39 1.12
CA THR A 58 -10.94 -3.03 2.44
C THR A 58 -9.53 -3.44 2.87
N GLY A 59 -9.25 -3.44 4.18
CA GLY A 59 -8.00 -3.97 4.74
C GLY A 59 -7.80 -5.49 4.59
N ARG A 60 -8.75 -6.22 4.00
CA ARG A 60 -8.69 -7.68 3.87
C ARG A 60 -7.54 -8.19 2.98
N ALA A 61 -7.19 -7.44 1.93
CA ALA A 61 -6.19 -7.88 0.96
C ALA A 61 -4.75 -7.68 1.45
N VAL A 62 -4.55 -6.81 2.47
CA VAL A 62 -3.27 -6.51 3.11
C VAL A 62 -2.13 -6.40 2.07
N SER A 63 -2.20 -5.39 1.21
CA SER A 63 -1.27 -5.23 0.08
C SER A 63 -0.95 -3.77 -0.19
N ASP A 64 0.34 -3.48 -0.37
CA ASP A 64 0.80 -2.16 -0.84
C ASP A 64 0.59 -1.96 -2.35
N MET A 65 0.29 -3.03 -3.10
CA MET A 65 0.17 -2.99 -4.55
C MET A 65 -1.14 -2.32 -4.99
N LEU A 66 -1.00 -1.20 -5.72
CA LEU A 66 -2.10 -0.46 -6.32
C LEU A 66 -2.16 -0.61 -7.86
N LEU A 67 -1.11 -1.14 -8.46
CA LEU A 67 -0.94 -1.21 -9.91
C LEU A 67 -1.55 -2.48 -10.48
N ASN A 68 -2.12 -2.37 -11.68
CA ASN A 68 -2.59 -3.51 -12.47
C ASN A 68 -1.46 -4.31 -13.14
N ASN A 69 -0.19 -3.99 -12.86
CA ASN A 69 0.98 -4.56 -13.54
C ASN A 69 0.97 -6.11 -13.52
N LEU A 70 0.50 -6.72 -12.43
CA LEU A 70 0.34 -8.18 -12.39
C LEU A 70 -0.64 -8.69 -13.45
N CYS A 71 -1.78 -8.03 -13.60
CA CYS A 71 -2.77 -8.35 -14.62
C CYS A 71 -2.23 -8.07 -16.02
N GLU A 72 -1.51 -6.96 -16.23
CA GLU A 72 -0.93 -6.63 -17.54
C GLU A 72 0.12 -7.65 -17.97
N VAL A 73 1.07 -7.98 -17.09
CA VAL A 73 2.10 -9.00 -17.36
C VAL A 73 1.48 -10.37 -17.57
N PHE A 74 0.45 -10.73 -16.79
CA PHE A 74 -0.22 -12.01 -16.96
C PHE A 74 -0.97 -12.06 -18.30
N ASN A 75 -1.80 -11.05 -18.58
CA ASN A 75 -2.57 -10.95 -19.82
C ASN A 75 -1.65 -10.95 -21.04
N SER A 76 -0.51 -10.26 -20.99
CA SER A 76 0.44 -10.25 -22.10
C SER A 76 0.98 -11.64 -22.43
N LYS A 77 1.14 -12.52 -21.43
CA LYS A 77 1.58 -13.91 -21.64
C LYS A 77 0.47 -14.81 -22.17
N LEU A 78 -0.79 -14.44 -21.95
CA LEU A 78 -1.94 -15.19 -22.44
C LEU A 78 -2.33 -14.86 -23.89
N ILE A 79 -2.04 -13.63 -24.36
CA ILE A 79 -2.47 -13.17 -25.70
C ILE A 79 -2.05 -14.12 -26.81
N GLU A 80 -0.83 -14.66 -26.74
CA GLU A 80 -0.26 -15.55 -27.77
C GLU A 80 -0.72 -17.01 -27.68
N ARG A 81 -1.45 -17.37 -26.62
CA ARG A 81 -1.80 -18.77 -26.30
C ARG A 81 -3.30 -19.01 -26.17
N ARG A 82 -4.11 -17.95 -26.11
CA ARG A 82 -5.57 -18.03 -25.98
C ARG A 82 -6.29 -18.51 -27.25
N ASP A 83 -5.61 -18.49 -28.38
CA ASP A 83 -6.08 -19.01 -29.69
C ASP A 83 -5.83 -20.51 -29.85
N LYS A 84 -5.17 -21.15 -28.88
CA LYS A 84 -4.88 -22.59 -28.88
C LYS A 84 -6.03 -23.39 -28.26
N PRO A 85 -6.11 -24.71 -28.49
CA PRO A 85 -7.05 -25.58 -27.79
C PRO A 85 -6.99 -25.37 -26.27
N LEU A 86 -8.14 -25.47 -25.60
CA LEU A 86 -8.27 -25.16 -24.17
C LEU A 86 -7.24 -25.90 -23.30
N ILE A 87 -7.01 -27.19 -23.59
CA ILE A 87 -6.04 -28.02 -22.85
C ILE A 87 -4.64 -27.42 -22.94
N THR A 88 -4.18 -27.08 -24.15
CA THR A 88 -2.86 -26.46 -24.40
C THR A 88 -2.73 -25.10 -23.71
N CYS A 89 -3.81 -24.31 -23.67
CA CYS A 89 -3.81 -23.03 -22.96
C CYS A 89 -3.64 -23.22 -21.44
N LEU A 90 -4.37 -24.17 -20.85
CA LEU A 90 -4.29 -24.47 -19.42
C LEU A 90 -2.93 -25.05 -19.01
N GLU A 91 -2.35 -25.93 -19.82
CA GLU A 91 -0.99 -26.46 -19.60
C GLU A 91 0.05 -25.34 -19.61
N TYR A 92 -0.04 -24.41 -20.55
CA TYR A 92 0.84 -23.24 -20.59
C TYR A 92 0.71 -22.38 -19.33
N ILE A 93 -0.52 -22.09 -18.88
CA ILE A 93 -0.76 -21.32 -17.65
C ILE A 93 -0.13 -22.02 -16.45
N LYS A 94 -0.36 -23.33 -16.32
CA LYS A 94 0.22 -24.14 -15.24
C LYS A 94 1.74 -24.05 -15.24
N GLU A 95 2.39 -24.29 -16.36
CA GLU A 95 3.86 -24.22 -16.45
C GLU A 95 4.40 -22.82 -16.15
N TYR A 96 3.73 -21.78 -16.65
CA TYR A 96 4.11 -20.39 -16.40
C TYR A 96 4.04 -20.08 -14.91
N MET A 97 2.94 -20.45 -14.24
CA MET A 97 2.79 -20.26 -12.79
C MET A 97 3.82 -21.06 -12.00
N MET A 98 4.11 -22.31 -12.39
CA MET A 98 5.15 -23.12 -11.75
C MET A 98 6.54 -22.46 -11.86
N LYS A 99 6.92 -21.98 -13.05
CA LYS A 99 8.19 -21.26 -13.25
C LYS A 99 8.26 -19.98 -12.41
N ARG A 100 7.17 -19.23 -12.34
CA ARG A 100 7.03 -18.03 -11.50
C ARG A 100 7.23 -18.36 -10.01
N ILE A 101 6.56 -19.39 -9.50
CA ILE A 101 6.67 -19.83 -8.10
C ILE A 101 8.11 -20.26 -7.79
N CYS A 102 8.73 -21.07 -8.65
CA CYS A 102 10.13 -21.48 -8.47
C CYS A 102 11.09 -20.28 -8.42
N ASN A 103 10.86 -19.25 -9.23
CA ASN A 103 11.67 -18.03 -9.19
C ASN A 103 11.44 -17.23 -7.89
N VAL A 104 10.20 -17.11 -7.42
CA VAL A 104 9.89 -16.46 -6.13
C VAL A 104 10.59 -17.19 -4.98
N ILE A 105 10.51 -18.53 -4.93
CA ILE A 105 11.20 -19.34 -3.91
C ILE A 105 12.71 -19.13 -3.95
N LYS A 106 13.32 -19.07 -5.15
CA LYS A 106 14.77 -18.79 -5.30
C LYS A 106 15.14 -17.40 -4.78
N VAL A 107 14.29 -16.41 -4.96
CA VAL A 107 14.50 -15.04 -4.43
C VAL A 107 14.31 -15.02 -2.91
N GLN A 108 13.27 -15.68 -2.39
CA GLN A 108 13.04 -15.81 -0.95
C GLN A 108 14.22 -16.47 -0.23
N LYS A 109 14.81 -17.52 -0.80
CA LYS A 109 16.02 -18.17 -0.26
C LYS A 109 17.24 -17.26 -0.15
N LYS A 110 17.28 -16.15 -0.88
CA LYS A 110 18.35 -15.15 -0.80
C LYS A 110 18.05 -14.04 0.21
N CYS A 111 16.84 -13.98 0.74
CA CYS A 111 16.47 -12.99 1.74
C CYS A 111 17.08 -13.40 3.09
N VAL A 112 17.68 -12.44 3.78
CA VAL A 112 18.19 -12.63 5.13
C VAL A 112 17.11 -12.14 6.08
N GLY A 113 16.54 -13.04 6.88
CA GLY A 113 15.48 -12.73 7.85
C GLY A 113 14.06 -12.88 7.30
N PRO A 114 13.05 -12.45 8.09
CA PRO A 114 11.63 -12.75 7.84
C PRO A 114 10.96 -11.87 6.78
N LEU A 115 11.62 -10.81 6.31
CA LEU A 115 11.03 -9.83 5.39
C LEU A 115 11.72 -9.83 4.03
N THR A 116 10.95 -9.50 2.98
CA THR A 116 11.51 -9.31 1.64
C THR A 116 12.31 -8.00 1.54
N PRO A 117 13.32 -7.88 0.65
CA PRO A 117 14.09 -6.65 0.47
C PRO A 117 13.22 -5.42 0.16
N SER A 118 12.15 -5.60 -0.60
CA SER A 118 11.19 -4.52 -0.89
C SER A 118 10.47 -4.05 0.37
N THR A 119 10.04 -4.98 1.22
CA THR A 119 9.41 -4.68 2.51
C THR A 119 10.39 -3.98 3.45
N ILE A 120 11.64 -4.46 3.53
CA ILE A 120 12.70 -3.84 4.34
C ILE A 120 12.91 -2.39 3.93
N LYS A 121 13.02 -2.12 2.62
CA LYS A 121 13.19 -0.75 2.11
C LYS A 121 12.02 0.17 2.46
N ILE A 122 10.78 -0.34 2.44
CA ILE A 122 9.60 0.42 2.89
C ILE A 122 9.71 0.69 4.40
N MET A 123 10.14 -0.30 5.18
CA MET A 123 10.28 -0.20 6.62
C MET A 123 11.33 0.83 7.03
N GLU A 124 12.53 0.76 6.45
CA GLU A 124 13.63 1.72 6.68
C GLU A 124 13.18 3.15 6.37
N LYS A 125 12.44 3.34 5.27
CA LYS A 125 11.87 4.65 4.94
C LYS A 125 10.90 5.10 6.04
N ASN A 126 10.00 4.24 6.51
CA ASN A 126 9.06 4.58 7.57
C ASN A 126 9.79 4.90 8.89
N VAL A 127 10.85 4.17 9.23
CA VAL A 127 11.71 4.44 10.40
C VAL A 127 12.34 5.83 10.30
N ASN A 128 12.92 6.17 9.14
CA ASN A 128 13.52 7.47 8.92
C ASN A 128 12.52 8.63 9.02
N TRP A 129 11.26 8.42 8.63
CA TRP A 129 10.21 9.42 8.82
C TRP A 129 9.73 9.49 10.27
N ALA A 130 9.66 8.36 10.97
CA ALA A 130 9.15 8.27 12.33
C ALA A 130 9.92 9.16 13.32
N SER A 131 11.21 9.38 13.10
CA SER A 131 12.05 10.28 13.92
C SER A 131 11.59 11.74 13.93
N GLN A 132 10.75 12.15 12.97
CA GLN A 132 10.20 13.51 12.88
C GLN A 132 8.86 13.66 13.61
N TYR A 133 8.36 12.60 14.26
CA TYR A 133 7.07 12.59 14.92
C TYR A 133 7.22 12.65 16.43
N THR A 134 6.28 13.34 17.06
CA THR A 134 6.12 13.39 18.51
C THR A 134 4.89 12.59 18.90
N VAL A 135 4.98 11.84 19.98
CA VAL A 135 3.92 10.98 20.47
C VAL A 135 3.34 11.58 21.75
N ARG A 136 2.01 11.51 21.87
CA ARG A 136 1.27 11.84 23.07
C ARG A 136 0.34 10.69 23.41
N TRP A 137 0.61 10.06 24.55
CA TRP A 137 -0.24 9.03 25.11
C TRP A 137 -1.56 9.63 25.59
N ASN A 138 -2.69 8.98 25.30
CA ASN A 138 -4.02 9.48 25.67
C ASN A 138 -4.66 8.74 26.86
N GLY A 139 -3.91 7.91 27.58
CA GLY A 139 -4.36 7.22 28.81
C GLY A 139 -4.75 5.74 28.65
N SER A 140 -4.76 5.20 27.43
CA SER A 140 -5.01 3.77 27.13
C SER A 140 -4.06 3.30 26.01
N ASP A 141 -4.31 2.21 25.28
CA ASP A 141 -3.43 1.73 24.19
C ASP A 141 -3.52 2.57 22.89
N LYS A 142 -3.90 3.84 23.03
CA LYS A 142 -4.06 4.80 21.94
C LYS A 142 -3.07 5.96 22.10
N TYR A 143 -2.51 6.36 20.97
CA TYR A 143 -1.46 7.34 20.90
C TYR A 143 -1.79 8.35 19.82
N GLN A 144 -1.76 9.63 20.18
CA GLN A 144 -1.78 10.71 19.21
C GLN A 144 -0.36 10.97 18.74
N VAL A 145 -0.14 10.86 17.44
CA VAL A 145 1.15 11.05 16.80
C VAL A 145 1.07 12.29 15.92
N GLN A 146 1.93 13.26 16.16
CA GLN A 146 1.96 14.54 15.46
C GLN A 146 3.32 14.74 14.81
N GLY A 147 3.33 15.02 13.52
CA GLY A 147 4.54 15.34 12.76
C GLY A 147 4.39 16.60 11.94
N PRO A 148 5.30 16.79 10.95
CA PRO A 148 5.32 17.97 10.12
C PRO A 148 4.07 18.09 9.21
N TRP A 149 3.83 19.27 8.64
CA TRP A 149 2.75 19.55 7.68
C TRP A 149 1.33 19.20 8.17
N GLN A 150 1.06 19.36 9.47
CA GLN A 150 -0.22 19.02 10.08
C GLN A 150 -0.58 17.52 9.94
N ASP A 151 0.42 16.65 9.75
CA ASP A 151 0.23 15.20 9.74
C ASP A 151 0.01 14.70 11.17
N GLN A 152 -1.26 14.62 11.57
CA GLN A 152 -1.68 14.16 12.88
C GLN A 152 -2.58 12.92 12.77
N HIS A 153 -2.21 11.87 13.48
CA HIS A 153 -2.91 10.60 13.44
C HIS A 153 -3.02 9.96 14.82
N VAL A 154 -4.09 9.21 15.02
CA VAL A 154 -4.24 8.30 16.17
C VAL A 154 -3.80 6.90 15.75
N VAL A 155 -2.99 6.26 16.59
CA VAL A 155 -2.58 4.86 16.51
C VAL A 155 -3.24 4.10 17.66
N ASP A 156 -3.81 2.94 17.37
CA ASP A 156 -4.32 1.99 18.35
C ASP A 156 -3.48 0.71 18.24
N MET A 157 -2.74 0.42 19.31
CA MET A 157 -1.78 -0.70 19.31
C MET A 157 -2.46 -2.06 19.54
N VAL A 158 -3.65 -2.08 20.14
CA VAL A 158 -4.42 -3.30 20.42
C VAL A 158 -5.14 -3.76 19.15
N GLU A 159 -5.88 -2.84 18.53
CA GLU A 159 -6.61 -3.11 17.28
C GLU A 159 -5.68 -3.15 16.06
N ARG A 160 -4.41 -2.77 16.23
CA ARG A 160 -3.39 -2.68 15.17
C ARG A 160 -3.84 -1.78 14.02
N VAL A 161 -4.47 -0.66 14.36
CA VAL A 161 -4.96 0.31 13.39
C VAL A 161 -4.26 1.65 13.56
N CYS A 162 -4.12 2.36 12.45
CA CYS A 162 -3.72 3.75 12.45
C CYS A 162 -4.74 4.52 11.62
N SER A 163 -5.15 5.70 12.08
CA SER A 163 -6.08 6.57 11.35
C SER A 163 -5.58 7.01 9.96
N CYS A 164 -4.28 6.85 9.66
CA CYS A 164 -3.76 6.99 8.29
C CYS A 164 -4.05 5.78 7.39
N ARG A 165 -4.66 4.73 7.94
CA ARG A 165 -5.07 3.46 7.32
C ARG A 165 -3.98 2.61 6.69
N LYS A 166 -2.73 3.09 6.63
CA LYS A 166 -1.63 2.37 6.01
C LYS A 166 -1.38 1.01 6.66
N TRP A 167 -1.44 0.92 7.98
CA TRP A 167 -1.21 -0.34 8.69
C TRP A 167 -2.26 -1.40 8.31
N GLU A 168 -3.53 -1.01 8.24
CA GLU A 168 -4.64 -1.88 7.84
C GLU A 168 -4.57 -2.28 6.36
N LEU A 169 -4.14 -1.35 5.50
CA LEU A 169 -4.17 -1.52 4.05
C LEU A 169 -2.99 -2.34 3.54
N THR A 170 -1.80 -2.12 4.09
CA THR A 170 -0.56 -2.76 3.61
C THR A 170 -0.09 -3.87 4.54
N GLY A 171 -0.59 -3.91 5.76
CA GLY A 171 -0.11 -4.81 6.81
C GLY A 171 1.24 -4.42 7.40
N LEU A 172 1.83 -3.31 6.98
CA LEU A 172 3.12 -2.85 7.47
C LEU A 172 2.94 -1.69 8.44
N PRO A 173 3.66 -1.67 9.58
CA PRO A 173 3.63 -0.53 10.47
C PRO A 173 4.03 0.74 9.70
N CYS A 174 3.14 1.73 9.73
CA CYS A 174 3.40 3.01 9.13
C CYS A 174 4.32 3.85 10.04
N LYS A 175 4.88 4.94 9.51
CA LYS A 175 5.72 5.88 10.25
C LYS A 175 5.14 6.32 11.61
N HIS A 176 3.81 6.42 11.72
CA HIS A 176 3.14 6.77 12.99
C HIS A 176 3.21 5.65 14.02
N VAL A 177 3.00 4.40 13.59
CA VAL A 177 3.11 3.22 14.47
C VAL A 177 4.54 3.06 14.94
N ILE A 178 5.51 3.26 14.04
CA ILE A 178 6.93 3.20 14.41
C ILE A 178 7.30 4.29 15.41
N ALA A 179 6.75 5.50 15.28
CA ALA A 179 6.99 6.56 16.27
C ALA A 179 6.48 6.15 17.66
N VAL A 180 5.31 5.50 17.75
CA VAL A 180 4.79 4.95 19.01
C VAL A 180 5.70 3.85 19.57
N LEU A 181 6.21 2.96 18.72
CA LEU A 181 7.14 1.92 19.15
C LEU A 181 8.44 2.49 19.71
N ASN A 182 8.97 3.56 19.09
CA ASN A 182 10.15 4.27 19.58
C ASN A 182 9.87 4.93 20.94
N ASP A 183 8.74 5.63 21.07
CA ASP A 183 8.32 6.27 22.32
C ASP A 183 8.16 5.24 23.46
N LYS A 184 7.58 4.06 23.18
CA LYS A 184 7.51 2.95 24.14
C LYS A 184 8.90 2.46 24.58
N ALA A 185 9.81 2.28 23.63
CA ALA A 185 11.18 1.83 23.93
C ALA A 185 11.96 2.86 24.76
N ASP A 186 11.78 4.16 24.47
CA ASP A 186 12.39 5.26 25.23
C ASP A 186 11.84 5.34 26.67
N ASN A 187 10.58 4.94 26.89
CA ASN A 187 9.94 4.83 28.20
C ASN A 187 10.18 3.46 28.89
N VAL A 188 11.11 2.65 28.39
CA VAL A 188 11.51 1.34 28.97
C VAL A 188 10.35 0.32 29.00
N GLU A 189 9.37 0.47 28.12
CA GLU A 189 8.36 -0.58 27.88
C GLU A 189 8.96 -1.70 27.03
N GLU A 190 8.50 -2.93 27.23
CA GLU A 190 8.91 -4.06 26.39
C GLU A 190 8.30 -3.92 24.99
N VAL A 191 9.16 -3.77 23.98
CA VAL A 191 8.76 -3.65 22.58
C VAL A 191 9.36 -4.81 21.79
N GLY A 192 8.50 -5.63 21.16
CA GLY A 192 8.95 -6.70 20.27
C GLY A 192 9.67 -6.17 19.02
N GLU A 193 10.32 -7.05 18.27
CA GLU A 193 11.00 -6.66 17.03
C GLU A 193 10.02 -6.05 16.02
N LEU A 194 10.46 -5.03 15.30
CA LEU A 194 9.61 -4.24 14.39
C LEU A 194 8.87 -5.09 13.34
N HIS A 195 9.47 -6.17 12.88
CA HIS A 195 8.88 -7.08 11.90
C HIS A 195 7.67 -7.87 12.45
N THR A 196 7.55 -8.02 13.77
CA THR A 196 6.43 -8.73 14.43
C THR A 196 5.10 -7.97 14.32
N TYR A 197 5.17 -6.67 14.04
CA TYR A 197 4.02 -5.81 13.80
C TYR A 197 3.57 -5.80 12.33
N ALA A 198 4.27 -6.51 11.45
CA ALA A 198 3.84 -6.72 10.07
C ALA A 198 2.86 -7.90 9.97
N THR A 199 1.69 -7.70 9.35
CA THR A 199 0.72 -8.75 9.05
C THR A 199 0.86 -9.23 7.61
N GLY A 200 0.85 -10.54 7.38
CA GLY A 200 0.82 -11.12 6.03
C GLY A 200 2.18 -11.35 5.36
N CYS A 201 3.30 -11.12 6.05
CA CYS A 201 4.65 -11.50 5.58
C CYS A 201 5.22 -12.75 6.28
N THR A 202 4.38 -13.50 7.00
CA THR A 202 4.78 -14.78 7.62
C THR A 202 4.34 -15.94 6.73
N GLY A 203 5.27 -16.45 5.92
CA GLY A 203 5.15 -17.72 5.18
C GLY A 203 4.60 -17.60 3.77
#